data_AF-A0A7C4B3D0-F1
#
_entry.id   AF-A0A7C4B3D0-F1
#
_cell.length_a   1.000
_cell.length_b   1.000
_cell.length_c   1.000
_cell.angle_alpha   90.00
_cell.angle_beta   90.00
_cell.angle_gamma   90.00
#
_symmetry.space_group_name_H-M   'P 1'
#
loop_
_entity.id
_entity.type
_entity.pdbx_description
1 polymer ?
#
loop_
_entity_poly.entity_id
_entity_poly.type
_entity_poly.pdbx_seq_one_letter_code
_entity_poly.pdbx_strand_id
1 'polypeptide(L)'
;PFSMIGGGNLPEKVRQGIKNWKNIMVPHGTATHDFNLTTTEECKKVSAFASELADKLRYSSMGSEFVRVSDRGFTVCAQMFGDTVLVVATSAPNPTDDIDYPTGLHAVRLAESIAGKAILVDAHNCLVKGSGAVRLGMERADVLLENVEKAVRAAIVRKGEIKAGYCQDRKFQIEEGIGPQGVQVLCVECNGKKNAYVLVDGNNMVPGLREKIIKGLEGIVDDAEVLTTDNHIVNATFGGFNPVGKKIDHAKIVTRTRELVKRCITNMEPVEVGGNVGILKGVRVFGHETAPRLTTVMNTTYSMIWPILGAMFLLPTFLSFLLMFLFI
;
A
#
# COMPACT_ATOMS: atom_id res chain seq x y z
N PRO A 1 -5.56 3.43 10.39
CA PRO A 1 -6.58 4.50 10.52
C PRO A 1 -8.03 4.01 10.53
N PHE A 2 -8.98 4.90 10.85
CA PHE A 2 -10.35 4.55 11.22
C PHE A 2 -11.31 4.46 10.02
N SER A 3 -11.34 3.32 9.33
CA SER A 3 -12.39 2.98 8.34
C SER A 3 -12.60 4.06 7.26
N MET A 4 -13.76 4.72 7.19
CA MET A 4 -14.10 5.70 6.15
C MET A 4 -13.62 7.14 6.43
N ILE A 5 -13.18 7.42 7.66
CA ILE A 5 -12.86 8.78 8.11
C ILE A 5 -11.59 9.29 7.43
N GLY A 6 -11.60 10.54 6.97
CA GLY A 6 -10.42 11.19 6.39
C GLY A 6 -9.85 10.42 5.19
N GLY A 7 -8.56 10.10 5.23
CA GLY A 7 -7.88 9.28 4.22
C GLY A 7 -8.18 7.78 4.26
N GLY A 8 -9.09 7.30 5.11
CA GLY A 8 -9.20 5.87 5.38
C GLY A 8 -9.57 4.97 4.18
N ASN A 9 -10.29 5.48 3.17
CA ASN A 9 -10.50 4.83 1.88
C ASN A 9 -9.87 5.66 0.74
N LEU A 10 -8.56 5.93 0.85
CA LEU A 10 -7.83 6.79 -0.07
C LEU A 10 -7.89 6.30 -1.53
N PRO A 11 -7.70 5.00 -1.85
CA PRO A 11 -7.70 4.53 -3.23
C PRO A 11 -9.01 4.84 -3.97
N GLU A 12 -10.16 4.57 -3.34
CA GLU A 12 -11.46 4.89 -3.93
C GLU A 12 -11.70 6.40 -4.05
N LYS A 13 -11.30 7.18 -3.05
CA LYS A 13 -11.45 8.65 -3.08
C LYS A 13 -10.60 9.29 -4.18
N VAL A 14 -9.36 8.82 -4.36
CA VAL A 14 -8.48 9.27 -5.45
C VAL A 14 -9.07 8.90 -6.81
N ARG A 15 -9.52 7.65 -6.96
CA ARG A 15 -10.15 7.17 -8.20
C ARG A 15 -11.38 8.01 -8.57
N GLN A 16 -12.23 8.38 -7.61
CA GLN A 16 -13.41 9.22 -7.86
C GLN A 16 -13.04 10.66 -8.25
N GLY A 17 -11.90 11.16 -7.79
CA GLY A 17 -11.43 12.51 -8.08
C GLY A 17 -10.77 12.67 -9.45
N ILE A 18 -10.18 11.60 -10.00
CA ILE A 18 -9.51 11.61 -11.32
C ILE A 18 -10.50 11.16 -12.40
N LYS A 19 -10.99 12.08 -13.23
CA LYS A 19 -12.07 11.81 -14.20
C LYS A 19 -11.58 11.32 -15.57
N ASN A 20 -10.39 11.74 -16.00
CA ASN A 20 -9.89 11.50 -17.36
C ASN A 20 -9.23 10.12 -17.54
N TRP A 21 -9.10 9.35 -16.45
CA TRP A 21 -8.40 8.06 -16.45
C TRP A 21 -9.32 6.94 -16.00
N LYS A 22 -9.40 5.87 -16.81
CA LYS A 22 -10.28 4.73 -16.55
C LYS A 22 -9.69 3.75 -15.53
N ASN A 23 -8.40 3.46 -15.68
CA ASN A 23 -7.67 2.48 -14.89
C ASN A 23 -6.70 3.23 -13.97
N ILE A 24 -6.90 3.14 -12.67
CA ILE A 24 -6.12 3.90 -11.68
C ILE A 24 -5.66 2.94 -10.59
N MET A 25 -4.36 2.89 -10.35
CA MET A 25 -3.74 2.14 -9.25
C MET A 25 -3.18 3.16 -8.26
N VAL A 26 -3.42 2.93 -6.96
CA VAL A 26 -3.00 3.84 -5.87
C VAL A 26 -2.21 3.03 -4.85
N PRO A 27 -0.94 2.69 -5.15
CA PRO A 27 -0.12 1.91 -4.23
C PRO A 27 0.27 2.75 -3.00
N HIS A 28 0.66 2.08 -1.91
CA HIS A 28 1.14 2.75 -0.71
C HIS A 28 2.49 3.46 -0.96
N GLY A 29 2.57 4.73 -0.57
CA GLY A 29 3.80 5.52 -0.63
C GLY A 29 4.64 5.32 0.63
N THR A 30 5.91 5.74 0.59
CA THR A 30 6.77 5.73 1.79
C THR A 30 6.34 6.81 2.78
N ALA A 31 5.41 6.45 3.65
CA ALA A 31 4.87 7.36 4.65
C ALA A 31 4.30 6.57 5.81
N THR A 32 4.53 7.05 7.03
CA THR A 32 3.87 6.49 8.21
C THR A 32 2.46 7.05 8.37
N HIS A 33 1.74 6.52 9.36
CA HIS A 33 0.43 7.03 9.76
C HIS A 33 0.35 8.55 10.06
N ASP A 34 1.48 9.23 10.31
CA ASP A 34 1.52 10.68 10.50
C ASP A 34 1.05 11.46 9.26
N PHE A 35 1.15 10.86 8.07
CA PHE A 35 0.77 11.46 6.79
C PHE A 35 -0.67 11.17 6.38
N ASN A 36 -1.45 10.51 7.24
CA ASN A 36 -2.86 10.27 6.95
C ASN A 36 -3.61 11.58 6.73
N LEU A 37 -4.38 11.63 5.64
CA LEU A 37 -5.20 12.78 5.32
C LEU A 37 -6.33 12.94 6.32
N THR A 38 -6.50 14.18 6.79
CA THR A 38 -7.46 14.51 7.85
C THR A 38 -8.91 14.46 7.41
N THR A 39 -9.20 14.83 6.15
CA THR A 39 -10.58 14.94 5.64
C THR A 39 -10.68 14.47 4.19
N THR A 40 -11.90 14.19 3.73
CA THR A 40 -12.16 13.87 2.32
C THR A 40 -11.80 15.04 1.38
N GLU A 41 -11.89 16.30 1.84
CA GLU A 41 -11.46 17.46 1.06
C GLU A 41 -9.95 17.48 0.82
N GLU A 42 -9.15 17.04 1.80
CA GLU A 42 -7.70 16.87 1.59
C GLU A 42 -7.41 15.76 0.57
N CYS A 43 -8.20 14.66 0.55
CA CYS A 43 -8.10 13.64 -0.50
C CYS A 43 -8.39 14.22 -1.90
N LYS A 44 -9.38 15.12 -2.01
CA LYS A 44 -9.71 15.77 -3.29
C LYS A 44 -8.56 16.63 -3.81
N LYS A 45 -7.84 17.34 -2.93
CA LYS A 45 -6.62 18.08 -3.32
C LYS A 45 -5.57 17.16 -3.93
N VAL A 46 -5.35 15.99 -3.32
CA VAL A 46 -4.41 14.98 -3.84
C VAL A 46 -4.83 14.48 -5.22
N SER A 47 -6.10 14.12 -5.41
CA SER A 47 -6.59 13.66 -6.73
C SER A 47 -6.55 14.75 -7.81
N ALA A 48 -6.84 16.00 -7.45
CA ALA A 48 -6.77 17.13 -8.36
C ALA A 48 -5.33 17.39 -8.80
N PHE A 49 -4.39 17.36 -7.85
CA PHE A 49 -2.97 17.52 -8.14
C PHE A 49 -2.40 16.36 -8.97
N ALA A 50 -2.81 15.12 -8.68
CA ALA A 50 -2.44 13.97 -9.50
C ALA A 50 -2.95 14.11 -10.95
N SER A 51 -4.16 14.64 -11.12
CA SER A 51 -4.73 14.94 -12.45
C SER A 51 -3.93 16.03 -13.17
N GLU A 52 -3.56 17.11 -12.47
CA GLU A 52 -2.71 18.18 -13.03
C GLU A 52 -1.33 17.66 -13.48
N LEU A 53 -0.72 16.75 -12.71
CA LEU A 53 0.54 16.10 -13.08
C LEU A 53 0.37 15.19 -14.29
N ALA A 54 -0.76 14.48 -14.38
CA ALA A 54 -1.09 13.61 -15.51
C ALA A 54 -1.29 14.39 -16.81
N ASP A 55 -1.89 15.58 -16.75
CA ASP A 55 -2.08 16.46 -17.93
C ASP A 55 -0.76 17.00 -18.50
N LYS A 56 0.34 16.91 -17.74
CA LYS A 56 1.70 17.37 -18.12
C LYS A 56 2.64 16.23 -18.49
N LEU A 57 2.12 15.02 -18.68
CA LEU A 57 2.94 13.86 -19.03
C LEU A 57 3.60 14.03 -20.40
N ARG A 58 4.86 13.60 -20.47
CA ARG A 58 5.57 13.39 -21.73
C ARG A 58 5.62 11.91 -21.98
N TYR A 59 5.12 11.51 -23.14
CA TYR A 59 4.96 10.12 -23.51
C TYR A 59 6.17 9.61 -24.29
N SER A 60 6.48 8.33 -24.09
CA SER A 60 7.50 7.58 -24.82
C SER A 60 7.06 6.12 -24.92
N SER A 61 7.36 5.45 -26.03
CA SER A 61 7.18 4.00 -26.15
C SER A 61 8.25 3.19 -25.38
N MET A 62 9.27 3.85 -24.83
CA MET A 62 10.42 3.22 -24.20
C MET A 62 10.23 3.05 -22.70
N GLY A 63 10.75 1.96 -22.16
CA GLY A 63 11.06 1.84 -20.74
C GLY A 63 12.14 0.81 -20.53
N SER A 64 12.04 -0.06 -19.52
CA SER A 64 13.05 -1.11 -19.28
C SER A 64 12.47 -2.47 -18.90
N GLU A 65 13.34 -3.47 -18.90
CA GLU A 65 13.10 -4.71 -18.17
C GLU A 65 12.88 -4.43 -16.68
N PHE A 66 12.12 -5.32 -16.05
CA PHE A 66 11.91 -5.34 -14.60
C PHE A 66 13.15 -5.93 -13.92
N VAL A 67 13.76 -5.16 -13.03
CA VAL A 67 14.97 -5.57 -12.32
C VAL A 67 14.66 -5.80 -10.86
N ARG A 68 15.01 -6.98 -10.35
CA ARG A 68 14.93 -7.31 -8.93
C ARG A 68 16.32 -7.42 -8.31
N VAL A 69 16.53 -6.73 -7.20
CA VAL A 69 17.69 -6.88 -6.32
C VAL A 69 17.18 -7.28 -4.95
N SER A 70 17.70 -8.38 -4.38
CA SER A 70 17.39 -8.81 -3.03
C SER A 70 18.70 -9.04 -2.28
N ASP A 71 18.89 -8.33 -1.18
CA ASP A 71 20.08 -8.44 -0.34
C ASP A 71 19.72 -8.11 1.10
N ARG A 72 20.35 -8.80 2.06
CA ARG A 72 20.21 -8.59 3.52
C ARG A 72 18.77 -8.36 4.00
N GLY A 73 17.82 -9.13 3.45
CA GLY A 73 16.42 -9.11 3.88
C GLY A 73 15.59 -7.94 3.35
N PHE A 74 16.09 -7.20 2.36
CA PHE A 74 15.35 -6.18 1.62
C PHE A 74 15.37 -6.51 0.13
N THR A 75 14.22 -6.38 -0.52
CA THR A 75 14.06 -6.59 -1.95
C THR A 75 13.57 -5.30 -2.60
N VAL A 76 14.25 -4.89 -3.66
CA VAL A 76 13.89 -3.72 -4.46
C VAL A 76 13.70 -4.14 -5.90
N CYS A 77 12.58 -3.71 -6.47
CA CYS A 77 12.30 -3.84 -7.90
C CYS A 77 12.39 -2.47 -8.56
N ALA A 78 13.01 -2.36 -9.72
CA ALA A 78 13.09 -1.12 -10.48
C ALA A 78 12.73 -1.37 -11.96
N GLN A 79 11.93 -0.46 -12.53
CA GLN A 79 11.61 -0.47 -13.95
C GLN A 79 11.46 0.97 -14.45
N MET A 80 12.07 1.28 -15.59
CA MET A 80 11.92 2.56 -16.27
C MET A 80 10.61 2.60 -17.06
N PHE A 81 9.91 3.72 -16.96
CA PHE A 81 8.79 4.11 -17.80
C PHE A 81 9.12 5.47 -18.42
N GLY A 82 9.65 5.46 -19.64
CA GLY A 82 10.21 6.64 -20.29
C GLY A 82 11.43 7.20 -19.54
N ASP A 83 11.28 8.40 -19.00
CA ASP A 83 12.31 9.12 -18.22
C ASP A 83 12.15 8.97 -16.70
N THR A 84 11.24 8.12 -16.25
CA THR A 84 10.91 7.96 -14.83
C THR A 84 11.12 6.51 -14.39
N VAL A 85 11.86 6.30 -13.31
CA VAL A 85 11.99 4.98 -12.68
C VAL A 85 10.88 4.76 -11.65
N LEU A 86 10.15 3.66 -11.77
CA LEU A 86 9.29 3.15 -10.70
C LEU A 86 10.11 2.16 -9.87
N VAL A 87 10.23 2.46 -8.59
CA VAL A 87 10.92 1.63 -7.60
C VAL A 87 9.90 1.08 -6.62
N VAL A 88 9.90 -0.24 -6.41
CA VAL A 88 9.05 -0.92 -5.42
C VAL A 88 9.96 -1.57 -4.40
N ALA A 89 9.82 -1.19 -3.14
CA ALA A 89 10.60 -1.73 -2.03
C ALA A 89 9.73 -2.64 -1.17
N THR A 90 10.29 -3.76 -0.73
CA THR A 90 9.67 -4.65 0.25
C THR A 90 10.75 -5.27 1.13
N SER A 91 10.44 -5.44 2.42
CA SER A 91 11.25 -6.26 3.31
C SER A 91 10.79 -7.71 3.36
N ALA A 92 9.68 -8.06 2.72
CA ALA A 92 9.14 -9.42 2.74
C ALA A 92 10.21 -10.43 2.28
N PRO A 93 10.36 -11.57 2.99
CA PRO A 93 9.44 -12.11 4.00
C PRO A 93 9.60 -11.51 5.41
N ASN A 94 10.55 -10.61 5.64
CA ASN A 94 10.73 -9.95 6.94
C ASN A 94 9.61 -8.94 7.18
N PRO A 95 8.90 -9.02 8.31
CA PRO A 95 7.82 -8.11 8.62
C PRO A 95 8.27 -6.64 8.78
N THR A 96 7.45 -5.72 8.28
CA THR A 96 7.58 -4.26 8.45
C THR A 96 6.21 -3.63 8.50
N ASP A 97 6.08 -2.55 9.28
CA ASP A 97 4.90 -1.69 9.22
C ASP A 97 5.03 -0.76 8.00
N ASP A 98 5.83 0.32 8.12
CA ASP A 98 6.04 1.30 7.06
C ASP A 98 7.54 1.54 6.75
N ILE A 99 7.85 2.03 5.56
CA ILE A 99 9.08 2.80 5.31
C ILE A 99 8.77 4.28 5.59
N ASP A 100 9.50 4.89 6.52
CA ASP A 100 9.20 6.27 6.91
C ASP A 100 9.54 7.30 5.80
N TYR A 101 8.86 8.44 5.85
CA TYR A 101 8.95 9.47 4.82
C TYR A 101 10.38 9.98 4.59
N PRO A 102 11.19 10.28 5.62
CA PRO A 102 12.59 10.64 5.42
C PRO A 102 13.38 9.57 4.67
N THR A 103 13.28 8.30 5.06
CA THR A 103 13.99 7.20 4.37
C THR A 103 13.55 7.11 2.91
N GLY A 104 12.24 7.14 2.67
CA GLY A 104 11.68 7.11 1.33
C GLY A 104 12.13 8.28 0.45
N LEU A 105 12.15 9.50 1.00
CA LEU A 105 12.62 10.69 0.30
C LEU A 105 14.11 10.56 -0.07
N HIS A 106 14.96 10.06 0.84
CA HIS A 106 16.37 9.80 0.55
C HIS A 106 16.53 8.79 -0.60
N ALA A 107 15.76 7.69 -0.57
CA ALA A 107 15.78 6.70 -1.64
C ALA A 107 15.29 7.25 -2.99
N VAL A 108 14.27 8.11 -2.99
CA VAL A 108 13.82 8.83 -4.21
C VAL A 108 14.92 9.73 -4.75
N ARG A 109 15.58 10.54 -3.91
CA ARG A 109 16.68 11.41 -4.36
C ARG A 109 17.86 10.64 -4.93
N LEU A 110 18.21 9.51 -4.31
CA LEU A 110 19.23 8.60 -4.81
C LEU A 110 18.85 8.06 -6.20
N ALA A 111 17.62 7.56 -6.37
CA ALA A 111 17.14 7.06 -7.65
C ALA A 111 17.07 8.17 -8.73
N GLU A 112 16.61 9.37 -8.39
CA GLU A 112 16.59 10.55 -9.28
C GLU A 112 17.99 10.93 -9.77
N SER A 113 19.01 10.84 -8.91
CA SER A 113 20.40 11.13 -9.29
C SER A 113 20.94 10.20 -10.39
N ILE A 114 20.29 9.06 -10.61
CA ILE A 114 20.69 8.03 -11.59
C ILE A 114 19.75 8.03 -12.80
N ALA A 115 18.43 8.11 -12.57
CA ALA A 115 17.40 7.91 -13.60
C ALA A 115 16.69 9.20 -14.05
N GLY A 116 16.95 10.34 -13.43
CA GLY A 116 16.32 11.63 -13.72
C GLY A 116 15.08 11.89 -12.86
N LYS A 117 14.03 11.07 -13.02
CA LYS A 117 12.83 11.09 -12.15
C LYS A 117 12.63 9.74 -11.48
N ALA A 118 12.13 9.74 -10.24
CA ALA A 118 11.86 8.50 -9.53
C ALA A 118 10.55 8.56 -8.74
N ILE A 119 9.84 7.43 -8.71
CA ILE A 119 8.70 7.18 -7.84
C ILE A 119 9.05 5.96 -7.00
N LEU A 120 8.92 6.09 -5.68
CA LEU A 120 9.14 4.99 -4.75
C LEU A 120 7.82 4.55 -4.12
N VAL A 121 7.58 3.26 -4.17
CA VAL A 121 6.43 2.57 -3.59
C VAL A 121 6.92 1.65 -2.49
N ASP A 122 6.31 1.72 -1.32
CA ASP A 122 6.43 0.69 -0.30
C ASP A 122 5.37 -0.37 -0.61
N ALA A 123 5.81 -1.59 -0.88
CA ALA A 123 4.91 -2.68 -1.25
C ALA A 123 3.96 -3.04 -0.11
N HIS A 124 4.35 -2.77 1.15
CA HIS A 124 3.48 -2.87 2.32
C HIS A 124 2.75 -4.23 2.37
N ASN A 125 3.51 -5.32 2.28
CA ASN A 125 3.03 -6.66 1.94
C ASN A 125 3.54 -7.77 2.88
N CYS A 126 3.96 -7.43 4.09
CA CYS A 126 4.29 -8.40 5.14
C CYS A 126 4.23 -7.75 6.53
N LEU A 127 3.16 -8.01 7.28
CA LEU A 127 2.91 -7.41 8.59
C LEU A 127 2.84 -8.44 9.71
N VAL A 128 3.64 -8.21 10.74
CA VAL A 128 3.42 -8.74 12.08
C VAL A 128 3.13 -7.56 12.99
N LYS A 129 2.13 -7.67 13.87
CA LYS A 129 1.79 -6.57 14.77
C LYS A 129 3.01 -6.22 15.63
N GLY A 130 3.47 -4.97 15.55
CA GLY A 130 4.64 -4.48 16.28
C GLY A 130 5.97 -4.57 15.52
N SER A 131 5.98 -4.87 14.21
CA SER A 131 7.20 -4.90 13.39
C SER A 131 7.95 -3.57 13.28
N GLY A 132 7.24 -2.46 13.51
CA GLY A 132 7.82 -1.11 13.45
C GLY A 132 8.16 -0.65 12.04
N ALA A 133 8.50 0.64 11.93
CA ALA A 133 8.87 1.27 10.67
C ALA A 133 10.38 1.17 10.41
N VAL A 134 10.77 1.14 9.14
CA VAL A 134 12.15 1.36 8.71
C VAL A 134 12.43 2.85 8.69
N ARG A 135 13.45 3.27 9.43
CA ARG A 135 13.79 4.67 9.65
C ARG A 135 15.24 4.97 9.29
N LEU A 136 15.49 6.22 8.93
CA LEU A 136 16.82 6.69 8.59
C LEU A 136 17.77 6.49 9.79
N GLY A 137 18.98 5.99 9.52
CA GLY A 137 19.96 5.64 10.55
C GLY A 137 19.82 4.21 11.10
N MET A 138 18.84 3.44 10.64
CA MET A 138 18.80 1.99 10.86
C MET A 138 19.58 1.26 9.76
N GLU A 139 20.24 0.16 10.09
CA GLU A 139 20.90 -0.72 9.10
C GLU A 139 19.96 -1.13 7.96
N ARG A 140 18.68 -1.38 8.28
CA ARG A 140 17.64 -1.71 7.28
C ARG A 140 17.43 -0.60 6.24
N ALA A 141 17.59 0.67 6.63
CA ALA A 141 17.49 1.81 5.71
C ALA A 141 18.73 1.88 4.80
N ASP A 142 19.93 1.61 5.32
CA ASP A 142 21.15 1.58 4.51
C ASP A 142 21.08 0.47 3.46
N VAL A 143 20.65 -0.74 3.85
CA VAL A 143 20.44 -1.86 2.92
C VAL A 143 19.42 -1.50 1.83
N LEU A 144 18.32 -0.83 2.20
CA LEU A 144 17.32 -0.35 1.24
C LEU A 144 17.97 0.60 0.22
N LEU A 145 18.74 1.60 0.68
CA LEU A 145 19.39 2.58 -0.20
C LEU A 145 20.38 1.92 -1.16
N GLU A 146 21.21 1.00 -0.65
CA GLU A 146 22.14 0.22 -1.49
C GLU A 146 21.41 -0.59 -2.57
N ASN A 147 20.29 -1.23 -2.21
CA ASN A 147 19.51 -2.05 -3.15
C ASN A 147 18.77 -1.19 -4.18
N VAL A 148 18.29 0.00 -3.78
CA VAL A 148 17.75 1.01 -4.71
C VAL A 148 18.79 1.41 -5.73
N GLU A 149 20.00 1.77 -5.31
CA GLU A 149 21.07 2.14 -6.24
C GLU A 149 21.36 1.01 -7.24
N LYS A 150 21.58 -0.21 -6.75
CA LYS A 150 21.87 -1.38 -7.60
C LYS A 150 20.74 -1.64 -8.60
N ALA A 151 19.48 -1.61 -8.17
CA ALA A 151 18.33 -1.89 -9.02
C ALA A 151 18.14 -0.81 -10.10
N VAL A 152 18.24 0.48 -9.72
CA VAL A 152 18.05 1.60 -10.65
C VAL A 152 19.17 1.64 -11.70
N ARG A 153 20.44 1.46 -11.30
CA ARG A 153 21.58 1.38 -12.24
C ARG A 153 21.41 0.27 -13.27
N ALA A 154 20.88 -0.87 -12.85
CA ALA A 154 20.62 -1.99 -13.73
C ALA A 154 19.40 -1.77 -14.64
N ALA A 155 18.36 -1.06 -14.18
CA ALA A 155 17.18 -0.75 -14.98
C ALA A 155 17.48 0.24 -16.12
N ILE A 156 18.31 1.27 -15.87
CA ILE A 156 18.58 2.32 -16.88
C ILE A 156 19.34 1.83 -18.13
N VAL A 157 20.02 0.67 -18.05
CA VAL A 157 20.77 0.09 -19.17
C VAL A 157 20.01 -1.01 -19.92
N ARG A 158 18.87 -1.48 -19.42
CA ARG A 158 18.05 -2.56 -20.02
C ARG A 158 16.81 -2.02 -20.71
N LYS A 159 16.99 -0.98 -21.54
CA LYS A 159 15.88 -0.28 -22.17
C LYS A 159 15.32 -1.03 -23.37
N GLY A 160 14.03 -0.84 -23.64
CA GLY A 160 13.32 -1.41 -24.77
C GLY A 160 11.92 -0.84 -24.92
N GLU A 161 11.25 -1.19 -26.02
CA GLU A 161 9.84 -0.86 -26.22
C GLU A 161 8.97 -1.61 -25.21
N ILE A 162 7.92 -0.93 -24.71
CA ILE A 162 7.02 -1.49 -23.72
C ILE A 162 5.68 -1.87 -24.34
N LYS A 163 5.19 -3.05 -23.95
CA LYS A 163 3.78 -3.39 -24.00
C LYS A 163 3.22 -3.47 -22.60
N ALA A 164 1.95 -3.10 -22.43
CA ALA A 164 1.28 -3.22 -21.14
C ALA A 164 -0.14 -3.74 -21.30
N GLY A 165 -0.60 -4.43 -20.27
CA GLY A 165 -1.98 -4.88 -20.12
C GLY A 165 -2.45 -4.54 -18.71
N TYR A 166 -3.76 -4.31 -18.55
CA TYR A 166 -4.36 -4.05 -17.25
C TYR A 166 -5.60 -4.92 -17.02
N CYS A 167 -5.76 -5.42 -15.81
CA CYS A 167 -6.93 -6.17 -15.37
C CYS A 167 -7.30 -5.84 -13.91
N GLN A 168 -8.59 -5.92 -13.58
CA GLN A 168 -9.10 -5.69 -12.23
C GLN A 168 -10.23 -6.68 -11.91
N ASP A 169 -10.28 -7.17 -10.66
CA ASP A 169 -11.43 -7.90 -10.11
C ASP A 169 -11.88 -7.26 -8.80
N ARG A 170 -13.13 -6.79 -8.76
CA ARG A 170 -13.78 -6.16 -7.59
C ARG A 170 -14.75 -7.09 -6.86
N LYS A 171 -14.77 -8.39 -7.18
CA LYS A 171 -15.72 -9.35 -6.59
C LYS A 171 -15.37 -9.81 -5.17
N PHE A 172 -14.54 -9.05 -4.46
CA PHE A 172 -14.12 -9.33 -3.08
C PHE A 172 -14.95 -8.51 -2.10
N GLN A 173 -15.03 -8.98 -0.86
CA GLN A 173 -15.76 -8.30 0.22
C GLN A 173 -14.79 -7.69 1.24
N ILE A 174 -15.23 -6.62 1.91
CA ILE A 174 -14.44 -5.90 2.92
C ILE A 174 -14.09 -6.83 4.09
N GLU A 175 -15.00 -7.74 4.45
CA GLU A 175 -14.83 -8.73 5.50
C GLU A 175 -13.71 -9.71 5.19
N GLU A 176 -13.41 -9.94 3.91
CA GLU A 176 -12.29 -10.77 3.45
C GLU A 176 -10.93 -10.07 3.58
N GLY A 177 -10.92 -8.78 3.96
CA GLY A 177 -9.71 -7.96 4.06
C GLY A 177 -9.35 -7.26 2.75
N ILE A 178 -10.28 -7.17 1.80
CA ILE A 178 -10.06 -6.56 0.48
C ILE A 178 -11.11 -5.45 0.26
N GLY A 179 -10.63 -4.26 -0.06
CA GLY A 179 -11.42 -3.07 -0.30
C GLY A 179 -12.10 -3.02 -1.68
N PRO A 180 -12.84 -1.92 -1.96
CA PRO A 180 -13.68 -1.78 -3.16
C PRO A 180 -12.93 -1.82 -4.50
N GLN A 181 -11.63 -1.51 -4.53
CA GLN A 181 -10.80 -1.62 -5.73
C GLN A 181 -10.33 -3.06 -5.99
N GLY A 182 -10.54 -3.98 -5.05
CA GLY A 182 -10.27 -5.39 -5.24
C GLY A 182 -8.81 -5.71 -5.56
N VAL A 183 -8.57 -6.60 -6.52
CA VAL A 183 -7.22 -6.92 -7.00
C VAL A 183 -7.03 -6.31 -8.38
N GLN A 184 -5.96 -5.52 -8.54
CA GLN A 184 -5.56 -4.87 -9.78
C GLN A 184 -4.23 -5.46 -10.26
N VAL A 185 -4.10 -5.70 -11.55
CA VAL A 185 -2.89 -6.24 -12.16
C VAL A 185 -2.49 -5.37 -13.33
N LEU A 186 -1.23 -4.94 -13.33
CA LEU A 186 -0.54 -4.36 -14.48
C LEU A 186 0.53 -5.34 -14.94
N CYS A 187 0.39 -5.87 -16.16
CA CYS A 187 1.44 -6.67 -16.79
C CYS A 187 2.23 -5.80 -17.74
N VAL A 188 3.56 -5.92 -17.71
CA VAL A 188 4.46 -5.15 -18.56
C VAL A 188 5.40 -6.11 -19.27
N GLU A 189 5.59 -5.93 -20.57
CA GLU A 189 6.56 -6.65 -21.39
C GLU A 189 7.60 -5.67 -21.93
N CYS A 190 8.89 -5.98 -21.74
CA CYS A 190 10.01 -5.27 -22.37
C CYS A 190 11.06 -6.31 -22.78
N ASN A 191 11.63 -6.21 -23.99
CA ASN A 191 12.61 -7.16 -24.52
C ASN A 191 12.18 -8.65 -24.43
N GLY A 192 10.88 -8.92 -24.58
CA GLY A 192 10.30 -10.26 -24.46
C GLY A 192 10.18 -10.78 -23.02
N LYS A 193 10.58 -10.01 -22.01
CA LYS A 193 10.43 -10.32 -20.58
C LYS A 193 9.11 -9.75 -20.05
N LYS A 194 8.25 -10.64 -19.54
CA LYS A 194 6.94 -10.29 -18.99
C LYS A 194 7.00 -10.24 -17.47
N ASN A 195 6.47 -9.18 -16.88
CA ASN A 195 6.36 -9.05 -15.43
C ASN A 195 4.97 -8.57 -15.01
N ALA A 196 4.65 -8.72 -13.72
CA ALA A 196 3.36 -8.30 -13.18
C ALA A 196 3.49 -7.51 -11.87
N TYR A 197 2.84 -6.36 -11.81
CA TYR A 197 2.53 -5.65 -10.58
C TYR A 197 1.12 -6.04 -10.13
N VAL A 198 1.00 -6.67 -8.97
CA VAL A 198 -0.29 -7.07 -8.39
C VAL A 198 -0.58 -6.16 -7.20
N LEU A 199 -1.52 -5.22 -7.35
CA LEU A 199 -1.95 -4.35 -6.27
C LEU A 199 -3.25 -4.89 -5.66
N VAL A 200 -3.20 -5.24 -4.38
CA VAL A 200 -4.39 -5.64 -3.61
C VAL A 200 -4.88 -4.43 -2.82
N ASP A 201 -6.12 -4.00 -3.11
CA ASP A 201 -6.79 -2.98 -2.32
C ASP A 201 -7.12 -3.54 -0.96
N GLY A 202 -6.34 -3.16 0.04
CA GLY A 202 -6.41 -3.70 1.38
C GLY A 202 -5.37 -3.03 2.24
N ASN A 203 -5.40 -3.29 3.54
CA ASN A 203 -4.30 -2.96 4.44
C ASN A 203 -3.05 -3.78 4.05
N ASN A 204 -2.02 -3.81 4.88
CA ASN A 204 -0.89 -4.71 4.76
C ASN A 204 -1.30 -6.20 4.63
N MET A 205 -0.33 -7.08 4.38
CA MET A 205 -0.56 -8.49 4.09
C MET A 205 0.05 -9.39 5.17
N VAL A 206 -0.58 -10.53 5.45
CA VAL A 206 -0.01 -11.53 6.37
C VAL A 206 1.27 -12.16 5.80
N PRO A 207 2.25 -12.54 6.66
CA PRO A 207 3.48 -13.17 6.20
C PRO A 207 3.21 -14.45 5.39
N GLY A 208 3.98 -14.66 4.32
CA GLY A 208 3.89 -15.84 3.47
C GLY A 208 2.82 -15.78 2.37
N LEU A 209 1.87 -14.83 2.41
CA LEU A 209 0.86 -14.72 1.35
C LEU A 209 1.46 -14.13 0.06
N ARG A 210 2.32 -13.12 0.17
CA ARG A 210 3.06 -12.54 -0.96
C ARG A 210 3.80 -13.63 -1.74
N GLU A 211 4.55 -14.46 -1.04
CA GLU A 211 5.35 -15.55 -1.62
C GLU A 211 4.45 -16.58 -2.30
N LYS A 212 3.31 -16.94 -1.70
CA LYS A 212 2.33 -17.85 -2.31
C LYS A 212 1.75 -17.28 -3.61
N ILE A 213 1.48 -15.97 -3.67
CA ILE A 213 0.99 -15.32 -4.88
C ILE A 213 2.07 -15.33 -5.97
N ILE A 214 3.29 -14.90 -5.67
CA ILE A 214 4.40 -14.90 -6.64
C ILE A 214 4.65 -16.33 -7.16
N LYS A 215 4.69 -17.32 -6.27
CA LYS A 215 4.83 -18.73 -6.65
C LYS A 215 3.70 -19.22 -7.56
N GLY A 216 2.46 -18.77 -7.33
CA GLY A 216 1.32 -19.10 -8.20
C GLY A 216 1.41 -18.53 -9.62
N LEU A 217 2.28 -17.55 -9.84
CA LEU A 217 2.53 -16.87 -11.12
C LEU A 217 3.77 -17.40 -11.85
N GLU A 218 4.56 -18.28 -11.23
CA GLU A 218 5.69 -18.95 -11.87
C GLU A 218 5.24 -19.66 -13.16
N GLY A 219 6.02 -19.49 -14.23
CA GLY A 219 5.72 -20.03 -15.56
C GLY A 219 4.63 -19.26 -16.34
N ILE A 220 4.06 -18.19 -15.79
CA ILE A 220 3.16 -17.27 -16.52
C ILE A 220 3.88 -15.96 -16.85
N VAL A 221 4.67 -15.44 -15.92
CA VAL A 221 5.51 -14.25 -16.05
C VAL A 221 6.93 -14.57 -15.61
N ASP A 222 7.92 -13.80 -16.09
CA ASP A 222 9.31 -13.90 -15.69
C ASP A 222 9.54 -13.40 -14.25
N ASP A 223 8.81 -12.37 -13.82
CA ASP A 223 8.86 -11.83 -12.45
C ASP A 223 7.52 -11.18 -12.05
N ALA A 224 7.25 -11.06 -10.75
CA ALA A 224 6.08 -10.36 -10.23
C ALA A 224 6.33 -9.78 -8.84
N GLU A 225 5.72 -8.63 -8.55
CA GLU A 225 5.68 -8.06 -7.21
C GLU A 225 4.24 -7.83 -6.76
N VAL A 226 3.97 -8.09 -5.47
CA VAL A 226 2.65 -7.93 -4.88
C VAL A 226 2.70 -6.74 -3.94
N LEU A 227 1.73 -5.86 -4.05
CA LEU A 227 1.65 -4.62 -3.30
C LEU A 227 0.30 -4.53 -2.62
N THR A 228 0.21 -3.75 -1.56
CA THR A 228 -1.07 -3.30 -1.02
C THR A 228 -1.22 -1.79 -1.13
N THR A 229 -2.45 -1.33 -1.01
CA THR A 229 -2.78 0.10 -1.01
C THR A 229 -2.69 0.74 0.37
N ASP A 230 -2.48 -0.06 1.43
CA ASP A 230 -2.70 0.32 2.83
C ASP A 230 -4.10 0.95 3.06
N ASN A 231 -5.13 0.31 2.51
CA ASN A 231 -6.50 0.80 2.61
C ASN A 231 -7.11 0.44 3.96
N HIS A 232 -7.41 1.45 4.75
CA HIS A 232 -7.95 1.31 6.10
C HIS A 232 -9.44 1.01 6.17
N ILE A 233 -10.15 1.02 5.03
CA ILE A 233 -11.57 0.64 4.97
C ILE A 233 -11.80 -0.79 5.52
N VAL A 234 -10.86 -1.70 5.28
CA VAL A 234 -10.96 -3.11 5.70
C VAL A 234 -10.81 -3.31 7.20
N ASN A 235 -10.28 -2.30 7.90
CA ASN A 235 -10.17 -2.30 9.36
C ASN A 235 -11.47 -1.93 10.07
N ALA A 236 -12.58 -1.69 9.35
CA ALA A 236 -13.92 -1.46 9.89
C ALA A 236 -14.55 -2.72 10.54
N THR A 237 -13.73 -3.65 11.03
CA THR A 237 -14.17 -4.90 11.64
C THR A 237 -13.76 -4.95 13.11
N PHE A 238 -14.41 -5.80 13.90
CA PHE A 238 -14.11 -5.96 15.31
C PHE A 238 -12.61 -6.24 15.53
N GLY A 239 -11.94 -5.39 16.31
CA GLY A 239 -10.49 -5.46 16.57
C GLY A 239 -9.61 -4.57 15.67
N GLY A 240 -10.16 -3.84 14.71
CA GLY A 240 -9.45 -2.77 13.99
C GLY A 240 -8.25 -3.22 13.15
N PHE A 241 -8.10 -4.53 12.91
CA PHE A 241 -6.93 -5.14 12.30
C PHE A 241 -7.33 -6.29 11.37
N ASN A 242 -7.34 -6.02 10.07
CA ASN A 242 -7.73 -6.98 9.04
C ASN A 242 -6.79 -6.93 7.82
N PRO A 243 -5.51 -7.32 7.98
CA PRO A 243 -4.58 -7.41 6.85
C PRO A 243 -5.04 -8.45 5.82
N VAL A 244 -4.65 -8.26 4.57
CA VAL A 244 -4.90 -9.18 3.46
C VAL A 244 -4.37 -10.58 3.83
N GLY A 245 -5.22 -11.59 3.68
CA GLY A 245 -4.88 -12.99 4.03
C GLY A 245 -5.26 -13.41 5.44
N LYS A 246 -5.70 -12.50 6.33
CA LYS A 246 -6.13 -12.90 7.67
C LYS A 246 -7.42 -13.72 7.68
N LYS A 247 -8.38 -13.37 6.83
CA LYS A 247 -9.71 -14.00 6.76
C LYS A 247 -9.98 -14.69 5.42
N ILE A 248 -9.49 -14.12 4.32
CA ILE A 248 -9.63 -14.72 3.00
C ILE A 248 -8.78 -15.99 2.88
N ASP A 249 -9.32 -17.01 2.22
CA ASP A 249 -8.55 -18.19 1.83
C ASP A 249 -7.43 -17.79 0.86
N HIS A 250 -6.20 -18.16 1.20
CA HIS A 250 -5.01 -17.90 0.40
C HIS A 250 -5.13 -18.55 -0.99
N ALA A 251 -5.76 -19.72 -1.11
CA ALA A 251 -5.95 -20.38 -2.40
C ALA A 251 -6.89 -19.59 -3.32
N LYS A 252 -7.93 -18.97 -2.75
CA LYS A 252 -8.87 -18.12 -3.49
C LYS A 252 -8.16 -16.91 -4.11
N ILE A 253 -7.38 -16.16 -3.32
CA ILE A 253 -6.67 -14.98 -3.83
C ILE A 253 -5.58 -15.36 -4.85
N VAL A 254 -4.81 -16.42 -4.59
CA VAL A 254 -3.79 -16.91 -5.54
C VAL A 254 -4.41 -17.29 -6.88
N THR A 255 -5.52 -18.04 -6.86
CA THR A 255 -6.24 -18.47 -8.08
C THR A 255 -6.78 -17.27 -8.86
N ARG A 256 -7.42 -16.32 -8.17
CA ARG A 256 -7.95 -15.10 -8.82
C ARG A 256 -6.85 -14.22 -9.42
N THR A 257 -5.74 -14.03 -8.71
CA THR A 257 -4.60 -13.28 -9.23
C THR A 257 -4.01 -13.97 -10.46
N ARG A 258 -3.89 -15.30 -10.45
CA ARG A 258 -3.41 -16.08 -11.60
C ARG A 258 -4.33 -15.92 -12.82
N GLU A 259 -5.64 -15.95 -12.64
CA GLU A 259 -6.63 -15.69 -13.70
C GLU A 259 -6.54 -14.26 -14.24
N LEU A 260 -6.38 -13.27 -13.36
CA LEU A 260 -6.20 -11.88 -13.73
C LEU A 260 -4.93 -11.66 -14.55
N VAL A 261 -3.78 -12.19 -14.11
CA VAL A 261 -2.50 -12.06 -14.83
C VAL A 261 -2.59 -12.69 -16.22
N LYS A 262 -3.20 -13.87 -16.36
CA LYS A 262 -3.39 -14.48 -17.69
C LYS A 262 -4.22 -13.60 -18.62
N ARG A 263 -5.34 -13.05 -18.15
CA ARG A 263 -6.17 -12.11 -18.92
C ARG A 263 -5.44 -10.81 -19.25
N CYS A 264 -4.61 -10.35 -18.32
CA CYS A 264 -3.80 -9.15 -18.48
C CYS A 264 -2.79 -9.33 -19.62
N ILE A 265 -2.10 -10.48 -19.65
CA ILE A 265 -1.14 -10.85 -20.70
C ILE A 265 -1.82 -10.96 -22.07
N THR A 266 -3.01 -11.57 -22.15
CA THR A 266 -3.73 -11.69 -23.44
C THR A 266 -4.18 -10.35 -24.01
N ASN A 267 -4.30 -9.33 -23.16
CA ASN A 267 -4.72 -7.98 -23.54
C ASN A 267 -3.53 -7.00 -23.62
N MET A 268 -2.29 -7.48 -23.63
CA MET A 268 -1.14 -6.59 -23.77
C MET A 268 -1.04 -6.02 -25.18
N GLU A 269 -0.85 -4.71 -25.24
CA GLU A 269 -0.62 -3.97 -26.48
C GLU A 269 0.60 -3.05 -26.33
N PRO A 270 1.25 -2.63 -27.43
CA PRO A 270 2.23 -1.55 -27.39
C PRO A 270 1.61 -0.30 -26.78
N VAL A 271 2.31 0.33 -25.84
CA VAL A 271 1.82 1.51 -25.13
C VAL A 271 2.86 2.63 -25.14
N GLU A 272 2.36 3.85 -24.96
CA GLU A 272 3.21 4.96 -24.54
C GLU A 272 3.09 5.17 -23.03
N VAL A 273 4.22 5.49 -22.41
CA VAL A 273 4.35 5.64 -20.97
C VAL A 273 4.95 7.01 -20.65
N GLY A 274 4.57 7.57 -19.50
CA GLY A 274 5.11 8.83 -19.02
C GLY A 274 5.06 8.85 -17.49
N GLY A 275 6.00 9.57 -16.89
CA GLY A 275 6.04 9.78 -15.45
C GLY A 275 6.23 11.24 -15.08
N ASN A 276 5.61 11.63 -13.97
CA ASN A 276 5.71 12.96 -13.41
C ASN A 276 5.69 12.90 -11.89
N VAL A 277 6.41 13.83 -11.26
CA VAL A 277 6.56 13.93 -9.81
C VAL A 277 6.37 15.40 -9.43
N GLY A 278 5.65 15.66 -8.35
CA GLY A 278 5.38 17.01 -7.89
C GLY A 278 5.20 17.08 -6.37
N ILE A 279 5.33 18.28 -5.82
CA ILE A 279 5.13 18.55 -4.40
C ILE A 279 3.82 19.29 -4.23
N LEU A 280 2.84 18.63 -3.61
CA LEU A 280 1.59 19.26 -3.21
C LEU A 280 1.78 19.97 -1.87
N LYS A 281 1.60 21.30 -1.86
CA LYS A 281 1.67 22.13 -0.65
C LYS A 281 0.28 22.34 -0.04
N GLY A 282 0.22 22.68 1.25
CA GLY A 282 -1.03 23.06 1.91
C GLY A 282 -2.02 21.90 2.16
N VAL A 283 -1.47 20.68 2.36
CA VAL A 283 -2.25 19.48 2.71
C VAL A 283 -2.21 19.28 4.22
N ARG A 284 -3.38 19.04 4.82
CA ARG A 284 -3.48 18.73 6.24
C ARG A 284 -3.44 17.23 6.49
N VAL A 285 -2.37 16.80 7.14
CA VAL A 285 -2.16 15.44 7.63
C VAL A 285 -2.30 15.37 9.15
N PHE A 286 -2.35 14.16 9.70
CA PHE A 286 -2.45 13.93 11.14
C PHE A 286 -1.29 14.56 11.92
N GLY A 287 -0.09 14.58 11.36
CA GLY A 287 1.10 15.09 12.01
C GLY A 287 1.68 14.11 13.03
N HIS A 288 2.90 14.42 13.48
CA HIS A 288 3.72 13.52 14.29
C HIS A 288 2.99 13.02 15.55
N GLU A 289 2.97 11.70 15.73
CA GLU A 289 2.41 11.00 16.90
C GLU A 289 0.90 11.17 17.14
N THR A 290 0.15 11.77 16.23
CA THR A 290 -1.29 11.97 16.42
C THR A 290 -2.05 10.63 16.42
N ALA A 291 -1.67 9.68 15.56
CA ALA A 291 -2.31 8.37 15.50
C ALA A 291 -2.07 7.51 16.77
N PRO A 292 -0.83 7.37 17.29
CA PRO A 292 -0.59 6.76 18.60
C PRO A 292 -1.38 7.42 19.73
N ARG A 293 -1.42 8.76 19.78
CA ARG A 293 -2.15 9.51 20.83
C ARG A 293 -3.65 9.23 20.79
N LEU A 294 -4.27 9.27 19.60
CA LEU A 294 -5.69 8.92 19.42
C LEU A 294 -5.97 7.49 19.87
N THR A 295 -5.10 6.55 19.51
CA THR A 295 -5.22 5.14 19.91
C THR A 295 -5.13 4.98 21.43
N THR A 296 -4.20 5.69 22.08
CA THR A 296 -4.10 5.72 23.55
C THR A 296 -5.37 6.25 24.18
N VAL A 297 -5.89 7.39 23.74
CA VAL A 297 -7.14 7.97 24.27
C VAL A 297 -8.31 7.00 24.11
N MET A 298 -8.45 6.34 22.96
CA MET A 298 -9.50 5.35 22.72
C MET A 298 -9.36 4.13 23.63
N ASN A 299 -8.15 3.57 23.76
CA ASN A 299 -7.89 2.42 24.62
C ASN A 299 -8.13 2.74 26.09
N THR A 300 -7.67 3.92 26.55
CA THR A 300 -7.94 4.40 27.91
C THR A 300 -9.43 4.55 28.16
N THR A 301 -10.16 5.19 27.23
CA THR A 301 -11.62 5.34 27.34
C THR A 301 -12.32 3.99 27.40
N TYR A 302 -11.97 3.07 26.49
CA TYR A 302 -12.56 1.72 26.46
C TYR A 302 -12.28 0.93 27.74
N SER A 303 -11.06 1.03 28.28
CA SER A 303 -10.68 0.38 29.54
C SER A 303 -11.44 0.93 30.75
N MET A 304 -11.87 2.20 30.71
CA MET A 304 -12.62 2.84 31.79
C MET A 304 -14.14 2.61 31.70
N ILE A 305 -14.68 2.38 30.49
CA ILE A 305 -16.12 2.17 30.30
C ILE A 305 -16.63 0.99 31.13
N TRP A 306 -15.95 -0.16 31.11
CA TRP A 306 -16.42 -1.35 31.80
C TRP A 306 -16.44 -1.22 33.34
N PRO A 307 -15.37 -0.73 34.00
CA PRO A 307 -15.41 -0.43 35.43
C PRO A 307 -16.47 0.60 35.81
N ILE A 308 -16.63 1.67 35.02
CA ILE A 308 -17.63 2.72 35.29
C ILE A 308 -19.04 2.15 35.18
N LEU A 309 -19.36 1.44 34.09
CA LEU A 309 -20.65 0.78 33.94
C LEU A 309 -20.89 -0.23 35.06
N GLY A 310 -19.87 -1.03 35.41
CA GLY A 310 -19.92 -1.96 36.54
C GLY A 310 -20.28 -1.25 37.85
N ALA A 311 -19.59 -0.15 38.19
CA ALA A 311 -19.91 0.64 39.37
C ALA A 311 -21.32 1.25 39.30
N MET A 312 -21.72 1.81 38.15
CA MET A 312 -23.05 2.42 37.95
C MET A 312 -24.20 1.42 38.10
N PHE A 313 -24.01 0.17 37.70
CA PHE A 313 -25.06 -0.86 37.83
C PHE A 313 -24.99 -1.62 39.16
N LEU A 314 -23.79 -2.01 39.61
CA LEU A 314 -23.60 -2.85 40.79
C LEU A 314 -23.74 -2.09 42.11
N LEU A 315 -23.28 -0.84 42.22
CA LEU A 315 -23.45 -0.08 43.47
C LEU A 315 -24.92 0.14 43.79
N PRO A 316 -25.76 0.68 42.88
CA PRO A 316 -27.16 0.94 43.19
C PRO A 316 -27.95 -0.34 43.44
N THR A 317 -27.69 -1.43 42.70
CA THR A 317 -28.34 -2.71 42.99
C THR A 317 -27.92 -3.26 44.36
N PHE A 318 -26.63 -3.25 44.69
CA PHE A 318 -26.17 -3.67 46.01
C PHE A 318 -26.77 -2.83 47.14
N LEU A 319 -26.79 -1.49 47.00
CA LEU A 319 -27.43 -0.57 47.93
C LEU A 319 -28.93 -0.84 48.06
N SER A 320 -29.61 -1.12 46.95
CA SER A 320 -31.05 -1.44 46.95
C SER A 320 -31.33 -2.74 47.70
N PHE A 321 -30.52 -3.79 47.48
CA PHE A 321 -30.62 -5.04 48.24
C PHE A 321 -30.31 -4.84 49.72
N LEU A 322 -29.27 -4.09 50.05
CA LEU A 322 -28.91 -3.80 51.45
C LEU A 322 -30.04 -3.06 52.18
N LEU A 323 -30.62 -2.04 51.55
CA LEU A 323 -31.78 -1.33 52.08
C LEU A 323 -32.98 -2.26 52.28
N MET A 324 -33.24 -3.15 51.31
CA MET A 324 -34.31 -4.15 51.44
C MET A 324 -34.10 -5.05 52.67
N PHE A 325 -32.87 -5.50 52.95
CA PHE A 325 -32.56 -6.30 54.14
C PHE A 325 -32.59 -5.53 55.46
N LEU A 326 -32.36 -4.21 55.45
CA LEU A 326 -32.39 -3.38 56.66
C LEU A 326 -33.81 -2.92 57.05
N PHE A 327 -34.74 -2.92 56.10
CA PHE A 327 -36.13 -2.46 56.29
C PHE A 327 -37.18 -3.59 56.21
N ILE A 328 -36.74 -4.85 56.16
CA ILE A 328 -37.53 -6.06 56.42
C ILE A 328 -37.15 -6.58 57.80
#